data_AF-G2YQ51-F1
#
_entry.id   AF-G2YQ51-F1
#
_cell.length_a   1.000
_cell.length_b   1.000
_cell.length_c   1.000
_cell.angle_alpha   90.00
_cell.angle_beta   90.00
_cell.angle_gamma   90.00
#
_symmetry.space_group_name_H-M   'P 1'
#
loop_
_entity.id
_entity.type
_entity.pdbx_description
1 polymer ?
#
loop_
_entity_poly.entity_id
_entity_poly.type
_entity_poly.pdbx_seq_one_letter_code
_entity_poly.pdbx_strand_id
1 'polypeptide(L)'
;MLDEEKPGEIVAWDDGCDRKVLKEEINGIESARVEEDLYTACEMADALLICRELENSTKRKSEEKIDPRPFFGYPSEMDLLDFRKYLLSQSCAEVSMNDPLGRFYPEPPCEENCAKCEHGKDTNTGKEQDIDWKRIVKGMKTPRWIFDGRGVVNRTELENIGKDVGVEVRVVGVGRQEW
;
A
#
# COMPACT_ATOMS: atom_id res chain seq x y z
N MET A 1 18.39 -5.56 -29.58
CA MET A 1 19.11 -6.13 -28.43
C MET A 1 18.64 -5.30 -27.23
N LEU A 2 17.45 -5.63 -26.72
CA LEU A 2 16.95 -5.10 -25.45
C LEU A 2 17.49 -6.07 -24.42
N ASP A 3 18.76 -5.92 -24.08
CA ASP A 3 19.32 -6.65 -22.95
C ASP A 3 18.61 -6.10 -21.72
N GLU A 4 17.60 -6.87 -21.31
CA GLU A 4 16.82 -6.88 -20.09
C GLU A 4 17.04 -5.68 -19.15
N GLU A 5 16.19 -4.65 -19.27
CA GLU A 5 16.05 -3.59 -18.25
C GLU A 5 15.57 -4.22 -16.94
N LYS A 6 16.51 -4.71 -16.15
CA LYS A 6 16.29 -5.28 -14.81
C LYS A 6 16.87 -4.33 -13.77
N PRO A 7 16.26 -4.19 -12.59
CA PRO A 7 16.88 -3.47 -11.50
C PRO A 7 18.21 -4.17 -11.13
N GLY A 8 19.29 -3.39 -11.00
CA GLY A 8 20.58 -3.93 -10.55
C GLY A 8 20.56 -4.39 -9.10
N GLU A 9 19.62 -3.86 -8.31
CA GLU A 9 19.46 -4.10 -6.88
C GLU A 9 17.99 -3.91 -6.49
N ILE A 10 17.47 -4.79 -5.63
CA ILE A 10 16.14 -4.69 -5.06
C ILE A 10 16.26 -4.69 -3.54
N VAL A 11 15.64 -3.71 -2.90
CA VAL A 11 15.59 -3.63 -1.45
C VAL A 11 14.13 -3.66 -1.02
N ALA A 12 13.76 -4.70 -0.28
CA ALA A 12 12.41 -4.91 0.21
C ALA A 12 12.34 -4.50 1.69
N TRP A 13 11.24 -3.84 2.04
CA TRP A 13 10.85 -3.55 3.41
C TRP A 13 9.35 -3.75 3.53
N ASP A 14 8.94 -4.41 4.60
CA ASP A 14 7.53 -4.63 4.93
C ASP A 14 7.41 -4.73 6.45
N ASP A 15 6.65 -3.82 7.06
CA ASP A 15 6.40 -3.80 8.50
C ASP A 15 5.30 -4.76 8.94
N GLY A 16 4.56 -5.38 8.02
CA GLY A 16 3.46 -6.31 8.31
C GLY A 16 3.85 -7.77 8.13
N CYS A 17 5.02 -8.05 7.57
CA CYS A 17 5.54 -9.39 7.35
C CYS A 17 6.64 -9.74 8.36
N ASP A 18 6.68 -11.00 8.81
CA ASP A 18 7.86 -11.49 9.53
C ASP A 18 9.08 -11.46 8.60
N ARG A 19 10.19 -10.95 9.13
CA ARG A 19 11.39 -10.72 8.33
C ARG A 19 12.05 -12.01 7.84
N LYS A 20 11.99 -13.10 8.62
CA LYS A 20 12.57 -14.39 8.19
C LYS A 20 11.76 -14.94 7.03
N VAL A 21 10.43 -14.88 7.15
CA VAL A 21 9.50 -15.26 6.08
C VAL A 21 9.77 -14.42 4.82
N LEU A 22 9.83 -13.09 4.95
CA LEU A 22 10.11 -12.21 3.80
C LEU A 22 11.45 -12.53 3.14
N LYS A 23 12.50 -12.81 3.93
CA LYS A 23 13.82 -13.23 3.41
C LYS A 23 13.76 -14.56 2.67
N GLU A 24 13.01 -15.52 3.17
CA GLU A 24 12.81 -16.82 2.53
C GLU A 24 12.05 -16.68 1.20
N GLU A 25 11.03 -15.82 1.16
CA GLU A 25 10.22 -15.57 -0.03
C GLU A 25 11.00 -14.87 -1.16
N ILE A 26 11.86 -13.90 -0.82
CA ILE A 26 12.64 -13.17 -1.84
C ILE A 26 13.95 -13.88 -2.23
N ASN A 27 14.30 -14.99 -1.57
CA ASN A 27 15.58 -15.67 -1.80
C ASN A 27 15.76 -16.17 -3.24
N GLY A 28 14.67 -16.36 -3.99
CA GLY A 28 14.70 -16.72 -5.41
C GLY A 28 14.97 -15.55 -6.37
N ILE A 29 15.01 -14.32 -5.87
CA ILE A 29 15.20 -13.11 -6.66
C ILE A 29 16.66 -12.66 -6.56
N GLU A 30 17.36 -12.71 -7.68
CA GLU A 30 18.75 -12.26 -7.77
C GLU A 30 18.85 -10.76 -7.42
N SER A 31 19.86 -10.38 -6.64
CA SER A 31 20.10 -9.00 -6.17
C SER A 31 19.04 -8.40 -5.23
N ALA A 32 18.15 -9.22 -4.65
CA ALA A 32 17.18 -8.76 -3.66
C ALA A 32 17.68 -8.94 -2.21
N ARG A 33 17.43 -7.95 -1.34
CA ARG A 33 17.62 -8.08 0.12
C ARG A 33 16.47 -7.46 0.90
N VAL A 34 16.35 -7.84 2.17
CA VAL A 34 15.38 -7.28 3.11
C VAL A 34 16.07 -6.37 4.11
N GLU A 35 15.57 -5.15 4.26
CA GLU A 35 15.98 -4.20 5.30
C GLU A 35 14.95 -4.14 6.43
N GLU A 36 15.41 -3.78 7.64
CA GLU A 36 14.53 -3.60 8.82
C GLU A 36 13.85 -2.23 8.85
N ASP A 37 14.55 -1.19 8.38
CA ASP A 37 14.10 0.20 8.45
C ASP A 37 13.68 0.71 7.05
N LEU A 38 12.52 1.36 6.98
CA LEU A 38 11.97 1.93 5.75
C LEU A 38 12.93 2.95 5.13
N TYR A 39 13.52 3.83 5.94
CA TYR A 39 14.35 4.91 5.43
C TYR A 39 15.68 4.37 4.88
N THR A 40 16.25 3.36 5.54
CA THR A 40 17.41 2.62 5.01
C THR A 40 17.06 1.89 3.71
N ALA A 41 15.87 1.30 3.60
CA ALA A 41 15.44 0.62 2.37
C ALA A 41 15.29 1.58 1.18
N CYS A 42 14.88 2.82 1.44
CA CYS A 42 14.71 3.86 0.41
C CYS A 42 15.98 4.67 0.10
N GLU A 43 17.00 4.58 0.95
CA GLU A 43 18.22 5.37 0.79
C GLU A 43 18.94 5.00 -0.51
N MET A 44 19.36 6.01 -1.26
CA MET A 44 20.10 5.85 -2.52
C MET A 44 19.36 5.08 -3.64
N ALA A 45 18.05 4.87 -3.51
CA ALA A 45 17.21 4.27 -4.54
C ALA A 45 16.92 5.26 -5.68
N ASP A 46 16.87 4.74 -6.92
CA ASP A 46 16.42 5.49 -8.11
C ASP A 46 14.89 5.39 -8.30
N ALA A 47 14.29 4.30 -7.81
CA ALA A 47 12.86 4.05 -7.91
C ALA A 47 12.31 3.40 -6.65
N LEU A 48 11.09 3.75 -6.27
CA LEU A 48 10.29 3.09 -5.25
C LEU A 48 9.09 2.42 -5.90
N LEU A 49 8.77 1.20 -5.47
CA LEU A 49 7.57 0.48 -5.88
C LEU A 49 6.72 0.17 -4.65
N ILE A 50 5.51 0.72 -4.61
CA ILE A 50 4.58 0.51 -3.50
C ILE A 50 3.66 -0.66 -3.83
N CYS A 51 3.92 -1.79 -3.17
CA CYS A 51 3.22 -3.06 -3.41
C CYS A 51 2.09 -3.36 -2.43
N ARG A 52 1.97 -2.60 -1.33
CA ARG A 52 0.94 -2.80 -0.29
C ARG A 52 0.28 -1.49 0.10
N GLU A 53 -0.86 -1.61 0.78
CA GLU A 53 -1.50 -0.47 1.42
C GLU A 53 -0.61 -0.01 2.59
N LEU A 54 -0.25 1.27 2.58
CA LEU A 54 0.50 1.93 3.64
C LEU A 54 -0.51 2.75 4.44
N GLU A 55 -0.62 2.51 5.75
CA GLU A 55 -1.65 3.13 6.58
C GLU A 55 -1.48 4.66 6.78
N ASN A 56 -0.41 5.26 6.26
CA ASN A 56 -0.21 6.72 6.26
C ASN A 56 -0.58 7.39 4.94
N SER A 57 -1.42 6.76 4.13
CA SER A 57 -2.02 7.44 3.00
C SER A 57 -2.82 8.60 3.52
N THR A 58 -2.17 9.78 3.59
CA THR A 58 -2.70 11.14 3.68
C THR A 58 -4.19 11.07 3.53
N LYS A 59 -4.89 10.82 4.66
CA LYS A 59 -6.32 10.50 4.63
C LYS A 59 -6.89 11.69 3.89
N ARG A 60 -7.41 11.46 2.68
CA ARG A 60 -8.18 12.51 2.01
C ARG A 60 -9.12 12.97 3.10
N LYS A 61 -9.16 14.27 3.42
CA LYS A 61 -10.29 14.80 4.16
C LYS A 61 -11.49 14.49 3.27
N SER A 62 -12.08 13.31 3.46
CA SER A 62 -13.26 12.90 2.76
C SER A 62 -14.31 13.82 3.32
N GLU A 63 -14.84 14.68 2.46
CA GLU A 63 -16.16 15.26 2.66
C GLU A 63 -17.07 14.13 3.18
N GLU A 64 -17.80 14.38 4.26
CA GLU A 64 -18.70 13.41 4.85
C GLU A 64 -19.66 12.92 3.76
N LYS A 65 -19.46 11.71 3.27
CA LYS A 65 -20.35 11.10 2.29
C LYS A 65 -21.55 10.58 3.04
N ILE A 66 -22.74 10.91 2.54
CA ILE A 66 -24.02 10.47 3.11
C ILE A 66 -24.19 8.98 2.80
N ASP A 67 -24.65 8.18 3.77
CA ASP A 67 -24.99 6.76 3.54
C ASP A 67 -26.04 6.69 2.43
N PRO A 68 -25.76 6.03 1.29
CA PRO A 68 -26.74 5.96 0.21
C PRO A 68 -27.88 4.97 0.50
N ARG A 69 -27.90 4.33 1.68
CA ARG A 69 -28.98 3.44 2.12
C ARG A 69 -30.11 4.19 2.82
N PRO A 70 -31.37 3.69 2.76
CA PRO A 70 -31.78 2.45 2.09
C PRO A 70 -31.91 2.60 0.57
N PHE A 71 -31.53 1.56 -0.18
CA PHE A 71 -31.85 1.49 -1.61
C PHE A 71 -33.33 1.12 -1.75
N PHE A 72 -34.10 1.94 -2.47
CA PHE A 72 -35.49 1.65 -2.77
C PHE A 72 -35.57 0.81 -4.06
N GLY A 73 -35.90 -0.48 -3.94
CA GLY A 73 -35.97 -1.41 -5.08
C GLY A 73 -34.66 -2.15 -5.36
N TYR A 74 -34.39 -2.51 -6.62
CA TYR A 74 -33.12 -3.10 -7.02
C TYR A 74 -32.08 -1.97 -7.23
N PRO A 75 -30.95 -1.99 -6.51
CA PRO A 75 -29.93 -0.96 -6.67
C PRO A 75 -29.35 -1.02 -8.08
N SER A 76 -29.20 0.15 -8.70
CA SER A 76 -28.48 0.30 -9.96
C SER A 76 -26.98 0.08 -9.73
N GLU A 77 -26.25 -0.13 -10.83
CA GLU A 77 -24.78 -0.21 -10.78
C GLU A 77 -24.16 1.07 -10.18
N MET A 78 -24.82 2.22 -10.37
CA MET A 78 -24.36 3.50 -9.81
C MET A 78 -24.55 3.56 -8.30
N ASP A 79 -25.68 3.04 -7.79
CA ASP A 79 -25.95 2.95 -6.36
C ASP A 79 -24.93 2.04 -5.65
N LEU A 80 -24.54 0.94 -6.30
CA LEU A 80 -23.50 0.04 -5.80
C LEU A 80 -22.11 0.69 -5.77
N LEU A 81 -21.78 1.50 -6.78
CA LEU A 81 -20.53 2.26 -6.81
C LEU A 81 -20.47 3.33 -5.73
N ASP A 82 -21.57 4.04 -5.49
CA ASP A 82 -21.65 5.07 -4.46
C ASP A 82 -21.64 4.48 -3.05
N PHE A 83 -22.27 3.31 -2.86
CA PHE A 83 -22.15 2.54 -1.62
C PHE A 83 -20.71 2.10 -1.34
N ARG A 84 -20.01 1.58 -2.36
CA ARG A 84 -18.58 1.22 -2.23
C ARG A 84 -17.75 2.44 -1.84
N LYS A 85 -17.98 3.59 -2.49
CA LYS A 85 -17.28 4.84 -2.16
C LYS A 85 -17.57 5.32 -0.74
N TYR A 86 -18.79 5.12 -0.24
CA TYR A 86 -19.21 5.45 1.12
C TYR A 86 -18.53 4.54 2.15
N LEU A 87 -18.53 3.22 1.94
CA LEU A 87 -17.84 2.25 2.79
C LEU A 87 -16.33 2.53 2.89
N LEU A 88 -15.69 2.86 1.77
CA LEU A 88 -14.27 3.23 1.73
C LEU A 88 -13.96 4.55 2.46
N SER A 89 -14.97 5.40 2.72
CA SER A 89 -14.81 6.68 3.42
C SER A 89 -15.09 6.61 4.92
N GLN A 90 -15.69 5.53 5.42
CA GLN A 90 -15.89 5.34 6.84
C GLN A 90 -14.66 4.66 7.46
N SER A 91 -14.22 5.13 8.64
CA SER A 91 -13.34 4.36 9.52
C SER A 91 -14.15 3.21 10.12
N CYS A 92 -14.28 2.12 9.37
CA CYS A 92 -15.14 0.99 9.70
C CYS A 92 -14.64 0.22 10.93
N ALA A 93 -15.10 0.60 12.12
CA ALA A 93 -14.98 -0.24 13.33
C ALA A 93 -16.06 -1.33 13.41
N GLU A 94 -17.16 -1.21 12.64
CA GLU A 94 -18.35 -2.08 12.78
C GLU A 94 -18.73 -2.87 11.52
N VAL A 95 -18.06 -2.65 10.38
CA VAL A 95 -18.25 -3.44 9.16
C VAL A 95 -17.07 -4.39 9.05
N SER A 96 -17.33 -5.70 9.01
CA SER A 96 -16.29 -6.68 8.67
C SER A 96 -15.71 -6.30 7.32
N MET A 97 -14.49 -5.75 7.28
CA MET A 97 -13.81 -5.41 6.02
C MET A 97 -13.69 -6.63 5.10
N ASN A 98 -13.62 -7.82 5.68
CA ASN A 98 -13.51 -9.07 4.96
C ASN A 98 -14.84 -9.58 4.41
N ASP A 99 -15.99 -9.18 4.99
CA ASP A 99 -17.32 -9.52 4.48
C ASP A 99 -18.33 -8.38 4.71
N PRO A 100 -18.18 -7.25 3.99
CA PRO A 100 -19.03 -6.08 4.21
C PRO A 100 -20.50 -6.31 3.80
N LEU A 101 -20.78 -7.42 3.10
CA LEU A 101 -22.13 -7.78 2.66
C LEU A 101 -22.72 -8.96 3.45
N GLY A 102 -21.98 -9.56 4.38
CA GLY A 102 -22.44 -10.73 5.15
C GLY A 102 -22.76 -11.94 4.27
N ARG A 103 -22.09 -12.08 3.12
CA ARG A 103 -22.39 -13.11 2.10
C ARG A 103 -21.44 -14.30 2.14
N PHE A 104 -20.35 -14.21 2.89
CA PHE A 104 -19.35 -15.27 2.94
C PHE A 104 -19.68 -16.27 4.04
N TYR A 105 -19.44 -17.55 3.74
CA TYR A 105 -19.47 -18.58 4.76
C TYR A 105 -18.23 -18.44 5.65
N PRO A 106 -18.34 -18.76 6.95
CA PRO A 106 -17.18 -18.77 7.83
C PRO A 106 -16.13 -19.75 7.29
N GLU A 107 -14.86 -19.32 7.30
CA GLU A 107 -13.75 -20.19 6.93
C GLU A 107 -13.70 -21.39 7.89
N PRO A 108 -13.51 -22.63 7.38
CA PRO A 108 -13.37 -23.79 8.24
C PRO A 108 -12.13 -23.65 9.15
N PRO A 109 -12.17 -24.19 10.38
CA PRO A 109 -11.02 -24.13 11.27
C PRO A 109 -9.83 -24.88 10.65
N CYS A 110 -8.65 -24.29 10.79
CA CYS A 110 -7.41 -24.97 10.42
C CYS A 110 -7.14 -26.16 11.34
N GLU A 111 -6.32 -27.10 10.86
CA GLU A 111 -5.81 -28.22 11.67
C GLU A 111 -5.00 -27.70 12.87
N GLU A 112 -4.97 -28.48 13.97
CA GLU A 112 -4.15 -28.17 15.13
C GLU A 112 -2.66 -28.04 14.72
N ASN A 113 -2.00 -26.97 15.15
CA ASN A 113 -0.62 -26.63 14.79
C ASN A 113 -0.38 -26.38 13.29
N CYS A 114 -1.35 -25.77 12.60
CA CYS A 114 -1.14 -25.29 11.24
C CYS A 114 0.02 -24.29 11.18
N ALA A 115 1.14 -24.70 10.59
CA ALA A 115 2.33 -23.87 10.44
C ALA A 115 2.00 -22.50 9.81
N LYS A 116 1.08 -22.44 8.84
CA LYS A 116 0.68 -21.17 8.20
C LYS A 116 0.00 -20.20 9.17
N CYS A 117 -0.82 -20.71 10.09
CA CYS A 117 -1.50 -19.90 11.09
C CYS A 117 -0.59 -19.49 12.25
N GLU A 118 0.45 -20.30 12.55
CA GLU A 118 1.47 -19.92 13.54
C GLU A 118 2.33 -18.77 13.02
N HIS A 119 2.79 -18.83 11.76
CA HIS A 119 3.57 -17.76 11.14
C HIS A 119 2.77 -16.47 10.94
N GLY A 120 1.45 -16.55 10.71
CA GLY A 120 0.59 -15.36 10.55
C GLY A 120 0.24 -14.63 11.85
N LYS A 121 0.45 -15.25 13.03
CA LYS A 121 0.19 -14.61 14.33
C LYS A 121 1.30 -13.68 14.79
N ASP A 122 2.52 -13.88 14.29
CA ASP A 122 3.69 -13.04 14.54
C ASP A 122 3.83 -11.92 13.50
N THR A 123 2.70 -11.46 12.95
CA THR A 123 2.71 -10.16 12.25
C THR A 123 2.96 -9.11 13.31
N ASN A 124 4.20 -8.61 13.37
CA ASN A 124 4.51 -7.38 14.08
C ASN A 124 3.66 -6.30 13.43
N THR A 125 2.43 -6.09 13.87
CA THR A 125 1.67 -4.89 13.51
C THR A 125 2.42 -3.73 14.16
N GLY A 126 3.46 -3.26 13.46
CA GLY A 126 4.18 -2.06 13.80
C GLY A 126 3.14 -0.98 14.01
N LYS A 127 3.27 -0.23 15.11
CA LYS A 127 2.47 0.97 15.37
C LYS A 127 2.45 1.82 14.09
N GLU A 128 1.29 2.36 13.69
CA GLU A 128 1.14 3.35 12.61
C GLU A 128 2.37 4.28 12.62
N GLN A 129 3.30 4.09 11.68
CA GLN A 129 4.50 4.91 11.59
C GLN A 129 4.26 5.98 10.54
N ASP A 130 3.91 7.20 10.94
CA ASP A 130 3.82 8.34 10.01
C ASP A 130 5.09 8.40 9.11
N ILE A 131 4.91 8.13 7.81
CA ILE A 131 6.01 8.08 6.85
C ILE A 131 6.47 9.50 6.54
N ASP A 132 7.72 9.83 6.89
CA ASP A 132 8.35 11.09 6.51
C ASP A 132 8.82 11.03 5.04
N TRP A 133 7.91 11.38 4.14
CA TRP A 133 8.19 11.46 2.70
C TRP A 133 9.26 12.50 2.35
N LYS A 134 9.46 13.57 3.16
CA LYS A 134 10.52 14.55 2.91
C LYS A 134 11.89 13.90 3.11
N ARG A 135 12.04 13.07 4.15
CA ARG A 135 13.28 12.31 4.39
C ARG A 135 13.56 11.32 3.26
N ILE A 136 12.55 10.57 2.82
CA ILE A 136 12.68 9.59 1.73
C ILE A 136 13.15 10.28 0.44
N VAL A 137 12.40 11.29 -0.03
CA VAL A 137 12.68 11.99 -1.29
C VAL A 137 14.08 12.62 -1.31
N LYS A 138 14.53 13.15 -0.17
CA LYS A 138 15.87 13.72 -0.02
C LYS A 138 16.99 12.65 -0.10
N GLY A 139 16.73 11.44 0.38
CA GLY A 139 17.70 10.33 0.38
C GLY A 139 17.79 9.56 -0.94
N MET A 140 16.81 9.69 -1.83
CA MET A 140 16.82 9.05 -3.15
C MET A 140 17.84 9.67 -4.11
N LYS A 141 18.26 8.92 -5.13
CA LYS A 141 19.11 9.39 -6.24
C LYS A 141 18.28 10.02 -7.35
N THR A 142 18.95 10.72 -8.28
CA THR A 142 18.33 11.16 -9.53
C THR A 142 18.52 10.06 -10.59
N PRO A 143 17.47 9.61 -11.30
CA PRO A 143 16.08 10.08 -11.25
C PRO A 143 15.31 9.56 -10.03
N ARG A 144 14.26 10.28 -9.57
CA ARG A 144 13.41 9.88 -8.41
C ARG A 144 12.03 9.44 -8.88
N TRP A 145 11.86 8.14 -9.09
CA TRP A 145 10.58 7.57 -9.50
C TRP A 145 9.84 6.93 -8.31
N ILE A 146 8.54 7.18 -8.22
CA ILE A 146 7.66 6.52 -7.25
C ILE A 146 6.52 5.86 -8.04
N PHE A 147 6.52 4.53 -8.06
CA PHE A 147 5.49 3.71 -8.68
C PHE A 147 4.49 3.27 -7.61
N ASP A 148 3.31 3.88 -7.64
CA ASP A 148 2.22 3.61 -6.73
C ASP A 148 1.28 2.54 -7.30
N GLY A 149 1.58 1.28 -6.99
CA GLY A 149 0.77 0.13 -7.40
C GLY A 149 -0.59 0.04 -6.68
N ARG A 150 -0.80 0.81 -5.61
CA ARG A 150 -1.96 0.67 -4.70
C ARG A 150 -2.80 1.93 -4.57
N GLY A 151 -2.37 3.06 -5.15
CA GLY A 151 -3.09 4.33 -5.10
C GLY A 151 -3.03 5.02 -3.74
N VAL A 152 -2.02 4.72 -2.93
CA VAL A 152 -1.89 5.21 -1.55
C VAL A 152 -1.26 6.59 -1.45
N VAL A 153 -0.47 7.02 -2.44
CA VAL A 153 0.20 8.32 -2.38
C VAL A 153 -0.53 9.40 -3.15
N ASN A 154 -0.47 10.61 -2.62
CA ASN A 154 -0.93 11.82 -3.30
C ASN A 154 0.20 12.38 -4.19
N ARG A 155 0.02 12.31 -5.51
CA ARG A 155 0.98 12.82 -6.49
C ARG A 155 1.33 14.28 -6.26
N THR A 156 0.31 15.14 -6.11
CA THR A 156 0.50 16.58 -5.93
C THR A 156 1.29 16.90 -4.67
N GLU A 157 1.04 16.15 -3.60
CA GLU A 157 1.74 16.32 -2.33
C GLU A 157 3.21 15.91 -2.44
N LEU A 158 3.51 14.76 -3.06
CA LEU A 158 4.88 14.32 -3.27
C LEU A 158 5.67 15.24 -4.22
N GLU A 159 5.02 15.75 -5.26
CA GLU A 159 5.63 16.75 -6.15
C GLU A 159 5.92 18.06 -5.42
N ASN A 160 5.03 18.50 -4.51
CA ASN A 160 5.26 19.68 -3.67
C ASN A 160 6.37 19.44 -2.65
N ILE A 161 6.43 18.26 -2.02
CA ILE A 161 7.55 17.85 -1.17
C ILE A 161 8.87 17.90 -1.94
N GLY A 162 8.88 17.41 -3.19
CA GLY A 162 10.04 17.52 -4.07
C GLY A 162 10.49 18.97 -4.24
N LYS A 163 9.57 19.88 -4.57
CA LYS A 163 9.85 21.32 -4.70
C LYS A 163 10.38 21.92 -3.38
N ASP A 164 9.79 21.58 -2.24
CA ASP A 164 10.21 22.05 -0.91
C ASP A 164 11.67 21.67 -0.59
N VAL A 165 12.10 20.47 -1.00
CA VAL A 165 13.47 19.98 -0.78
C VAL A 165 14.41 20.21 -1.97
N GLY A 166 13.94 20.91 -3.01
CA GLY A 166 14.72 21.30 -4.18
C GLY A 166 15.04 20.16 -5.15
N VAL A 167 14.21 19.12 -5.23
CA VAL A 167 14.38 17.98 -6.15
C VAL A 167 13.15 17.71 -6.99
N GLU A 168 13.35 17.12 -8.17
CA GLU A 168 12.24 16.63 -9.01
C GLU A 168 11.83 15.22 -8.54
N VAL A 169 10.52 15.01 -8.36
CA VAL A 169 9.91 13.71 -8.02
C VAL A 169 8.89 13.37 -9.09
N ARG A 170 8.92 12.14 -9.59
CA ARG A 170 7.97 11.64 -10.59
C ARG A 170 7.15 10.51 -10.00
N VAL A 171 5.82 10.66 -9.99
CA VAL A 171 4.90 9.67 -9.44
C VAL A 171 4.05 9.08 -10.55
N VAL A 172 4.06 7.75 -10.66
CA VAL A 172 3.23 6.97 -11.59
C VAL A 172 2.32 6.09 -10.75
N GLY A 173 1.00 6.17 -10.96
CA GLY A 173 0.03 5.39 -10.17
C GLY A 173 -0.97 4.64 -11.03
N VAL A 174 -1.48 3.52 -10.53
CA VAL A 174 -2.51 2.73 -11.21
C VAL A 174 -3.86 3.44 -11.17
N GLY A 175 -4.61 3.42 -12.28
CA GLY A 175 -6.01 3.85 -12.34
C GLY A 175 -6.26 5.37 -12.36
N ARG A 176 -5.23 6.20 -12.44
CA ARG A 176 -5.39 7.65 -12.66
C ARG A 176 -5.44 7.93 -14.16
N GLN A 177 -6.61 8.30 -14.68
CA GLN A 177 -6.70 8.93 -15.99
C GLN A 177 -6.25 10.38 -15.85
N GLU A 178 -5.23 10.77 -16.62
CA GLU A 178 -4.88 12.17 -16.83
C GLU A 178 -5.96 12.78 -17.75
N TRP A 179 -6.70 13.76 -17.26
CA TRP A 179 -7.62 14.60 -18.04
C TRP A 179 -7.13 16.04 -17.96
#